data_AF-A0A1Z9SMW9-F1
#
_entry.id   AF-A0A1Z9SMW9-F1
#
_cell.length_a   1.000
_cell.length_b   1.000
_cell.length_c   1.000
_cell.angle_alpha   90.00
_cell.angle_beta   90.00
_cell.angle_gamma   90.00
#
_symmetry.space_group_name_H-M   'P 1'
#
loop_
_entity.id
_entity.type
_entity.pdbx_description
1 polymer ?
#
loop_
_entity_poly.entity_id
_entity_poly.type
_entity_poly.pdbx_seq_one_letter_code
_entity_poly.pdbx_strand_id
1 'polypeptide(L)'
;MSADSVKSQKNFCEKQKFPFPLVSDPDKSTIRKYEAIGIKKMYGREYEGIFRISYLINTDGVIQKAYGKVKPKDHAKEVLNDLA
;
A
#
# COMPACT_ATOMS: atom_id res chain seq x y z
N MET A 1 1.05 -2.21 -3.28
CA MET A 1 0.02 -3.21 -3.66
C MET A 1 -1.33 -2.51 -3.70
N SER A 2 -2.19 -2.86 -4.67
CA SER A 2 -3.60 -2.45 -4.70
C SER A 2 -4.46 -3.57 -5.31
N ALA A 3 -5.79 -3.39 -5.29
CA ALA A 3 -6.73 -4.33 -5.91
C ALA A 3 -6.88 -4.16 -7.43
N ASP A 4 -6.02 -3.35 -8.06
CA ASP A 4 -5.99 -3.20 -9.51
C ASP A 4 -5.46 -4.47 -10.19
N SER A 5 -5.95 -4.77 -11.38
CA SER A 5 -5.50 -5.92 -12.17
C SER A 5 -4.02 -5.82 -12.57
N VAL A 6 -3.40 -6.97 -12.86
CA VAL A 6 -2.03 -7.06 -13.38
C VAL A 6 -1.82 -6.14 -14.59
N LYS A 7 -2.79 -6.08 -15.52
CA LYS A 7 -2.72 -5.18 -16.69
C LYS A 7 -2.67 -3.71 -16.29
N SER A 8 -3.50 -3.30 -15.33
CA SER A 8 -3.52 -1.91 -14.82
C SER A 8 -2.20 -1.56 -14.12
N GLN A 9 -1.69 -2.44 -13.26
CA GLN A 9 -0.39 -2.26 -12.59
C GLN A 9 0.75 -2.14 -13.59
N LYS A 10 0.79 -3.02 -14.60
CA LYS A 10 1.81 -3.00 -15.66
C LYS A 10 1.79 -1.67 -16.41
N ASN A 11 0.63 -1.25 -16.89
CA ASN A 11 0.47 0.02 -17.61
C ASN A 11 0.91 1.22 -16.74
N PHE A 12 0.58 1.20 -15.45
CA PHE A 12 0.97 2.27 -14.53
C PHE A 12 2.48 2.30 -14.27
N CYS A 13 3.09 1.13 -14.05
CA CYS A 13 4.53 0.96 -13.88
C CYS A 13 5.31 1.46 -15.10
N GLU A 14 4.87 1.10 -16.31
CA GLU A 14 5.49 1.54 -17.56
C GLU A 14 5.33 3.04 -17.78
N LYS A 15 4.11 3.58 -17.59
CA LYS A 15 3.82 5.01 -17.76
C LYS A 15 4.65 5.90 -16.84
N GLN A 16 4.84 5.48 -15.58
CA GLN A 16 5.60 6.23 -14.58
C GLN A 16 7.09 5.84 -14.52
N LYS A 17 7.51 4.83 -15.30
CA LYS A 17 8.89 4.32 -15.35
C LYS A 17 9.44 3.93 -13.98
N PHE A 18 8.64 3.22 -13.18
CA PHE A 18 9.09 2.81 -11.85
C PHE A 18 10.21 1.75 -11.96
N PRO A 19 11.27 1.85 -11.13
CA PRO A 19 12.36 0.88 -11.11
C PRO A 19 12.06 -0.36 -10.26
N PHE A 20 10.80 -0.55 -9.85
CA PHE A 20 10.35 -1.63 -8.97
C PHE A 20 8.98 -2.16 -9.41
N PRO A 21 8.67 -3.44 -9.10
CA PRO A 21 7.39 -4.04 -9.46
C PRO A 21 6.24 -3.51 -8.60
N LEU A 22 5.02 -3.56 -9.16
CA LEU A 22 3.79 -3.28 -8.44
C LEU A 22 2.96 -4.55 -8.29
N VAL A 23 2.64 -4.92 -7.06
CA VAL A 23 1.83 -6.12 -6.75
C VAL A 23 0.34 -5.83 -6.96
N SER A 24 -0.31 -6.69 -7.76
CA SER A 24 -1.76 -6.76 -7.99
C SER A 24 -2.38 -7.76 -7.01
N ASP A 25 -3.36 -7.34 -6.21
CA ASP A 25 -4.10 -8.16 -5.23
C ASP A 25 -5.63 -8.01 -5.39
N PRO A 26 -6.23 -8.47 -6.51
CA PRO A 26 -7.62 -8.18 -6.85
C PRO A 26 -8.64 -8.78 -5.87
N ASP A 27 -8.32 -9.93 -5.27
CA ASP A 27 -9.13 -10.58 -4.23
C ASP A 27 -8.95 -9.96 -2.83
N LYS A 28 -8.00 -9.02 -2.69
CA LYS A 28 -7.63 -8.32 -1.47
C LYS A 28 -7.16 -9.24 -0.34
N SER A 29 -6.77 -10.48 -0.66
CA SER A 29 -6.37 -11.49 0.34
C SER A 29 -5.15 -11.03 1.12
N THR A 30 -4.16 -10.45 0.44
CA THR A 30 -2.96 -9.93 1.10
C THR A 30 -3.26 -8.61 1.79
N ILE A 31 -4.01 -7.71 1.16
CA ILE A 31 -4.43 -6.43 1.77
C ILE A 31 -5.16 -6.68 3.11
N ARG A 32 -6.03 -7.69 3.19
CA ARG A 32 -6.71 -8.10 4.43
C ARG A 32 -5.76 -8.67 5.47
N LYS A 33 -4.82 -9.53 5.09
CA LYS A 33 -3.82 -10.09 6.01
C LYS A 33 -2.92 -9.02 6.65
N TYR A 34 -2.68 -7.93 5.94
CA TYR A 34 -1.96 -6.77 6.46
C TYR A 34 -2.85 -5.76 7.18
N GLU A 35 -4.15 -6.02 7.32
CA GLU A 35 -5.13 -5.12 7.96
C GLU A 35 -5.23 -3.73 7.28
N ALA A 36 -4.90 -3.66 5.98
CA ALA A 36 -4.88 -2.42 5.21
C ALA A 36 -6.24 -2.10 4.54
N ILE A 37 -7.34 -2.64 5.08
CA ILE A 37 -8.70 -2.44 4.54
C ILE A 37 -9.72 -2.41 5.68
N GLY A 38 -10.74 -1.58 5.52
CA GLY A 38 -11.84 -1.50 6.49
C GLY A 38 -12.93 -0.54 6.06
N ILE A 39 -13.91 -0.35 6.93
CA ILE A 39 -15.08 0.49 6.65
C ILE A 39 -14.68 1.97 6.63
N LYS A 40 -15.08 2.66 5.57
CA LYS A 40 -14.98 4.11 5.40
C LYS A 40 -16.39 4.69 5.29
N LYS A 41 -16.57 5.90 5.84
CA LYS A 41 -17.78 6.70 5.71
C LYS A 41 -17.53 7.84 4.73
N MET A 42 -18.35 7.93 3.70
CA MET A 42 -18.34 9.07 2.77
C MET A 42 -19.78 9.46 2.47
N TYR A 43 -20.12 10.73 2.74
CA TYR A 43 -21.47 11.28 2.57
C TYR A 43 -22.58 10.40 3.19
N GLY A 44 -22.37 9.95 4.43
CA GLY A 44 -23.34 9.12 5.16
C GLY A 44 -23.44 7.66 4.68
N ARG A 45 -22.68 7.24 3.67
CA ARG A 45 -22.62 5.85 3.20
C ARG A 45 -21.38 5.15 3.71
N GLU A 46 -21.55 3.92 4.19
CA GLU A 46 -20.45 3.03 4.56
C GLU A 46 -20.04 2.17 3.36
N TYR A 47 -18.73 2.06 3.14
CA TYR A 47 -18.16 1.19 2.12
C TYR A 47 -16.81 0.67 2.60
N GLU A 48 -16.43 -0.52 2.15
CA GLU A 48 -15.11 -1.06 2.43
C GLU A 48 -14.07 -0.41 1.51
N GLY A 49 -13.02 0.16 2.10
CA GLY A 49 -11.98 0.85 1.36
C GLY A 49 -10.58 0.51 1.84
N ILE A 50 -9.64 0.43 0.90
CA ILE A 50 -8.23 0.20 1.18
C ILE A 50 -7.64 1.45 1.85
N PHE A 51 -6.95 1.27 2.97
CA PHE A 51 -6.20 2.32 3.64
C PHE A 51 -4.79 2.45 3.03
N ARG A 52 -4.28 3.67 2.96
CA ARG A 52 -2.88 3.90 2.58
C ARG A 52 -2.01 3.62 3.79
N ILE A 53 -1.39 2.45 3.80
CA ILE A 53 -0.46 2.00 4.83
C ILE A 53 0.82 1.51 4.15
N SER A 54 1.97 1.78 4.77
CA SER A 54 3.25 1.16 4.40
C SER A 54 3.78 0.34 5.57
N TYR A 55 4.60 -0.67 5.25
CA TYR A 55 5.20 -1.54 6.25
C TYR A 55 6.69 -1.64 5.94
N LEU A 56 7.53 -1.46 6.96
CA LEU A 56 8.96 -1.76 6.91
C LEU A 56 9.14 -3.16 7.49
N ILE A 57 9.66 -4.08 6.68
CA ILE A 57 9.79 -5.49 7.02
C ILE A 57 11.27 -5.86 6.92
N ASN A 58 11.83 -6.49 7.95
CA ASN A 58 13.23 -6.93 7.94
C ASN A 58 13.42 -8.23 7.14
N THR A 59 14.66 -8.71 7.05
CA THR A 59 15.02 -9.94 6.32
C THR A 59 14.39 -11.21 6.89
N ASP A 60 14.01 -11.20 8.17
CA ASP A 60 13.37 -12.34 8.84
C ASP A 60 11.83 -12.34 8.64
N GLY A 61 11.31 -11.38 7.87
CA GLY A 61 9.87 -11.23 7.62
C GLY A 61 9.10 -10.56 8.76
N VAL A 62 9.79 -9.93 9.72
CA VAL A 62 9.17 -9.22 10.84
C VAL A 62 8.87 -7.78 10.43
N ILE A 63 7.63 -7.35 10.64
CA ILE A 63 7.23 -5.94 10.50
C ILE A 63 7.88 -5.13 11.62
N GLN A 64 8.90 -4.33 11.27
CA GLN A 64 9.60 -3.44 12.18
C GLN A 64 8.80 -2.16 12.43
N LYS A 65 8.04 -1.69 11.43
CA LYS A 65 7.23 -0.46 11.53
C LYS A 65 6.05 -0.49 10.56
N ALA A 66 4.91 0.07 10.98
CA ALA A 66 3.74 0.30 10.14
C ALA A 66 3.39 1.79 10.11
N TYR A 67 3.16 2.34 8.92
CA TYR A 67 2.92 3.77 8.69
C TYR A 67 1.49 4.00 8.21
N GLY A 68 0.62 4.44 9.11
CA GLY A 68 -0.77 4.79 8.79
C GLY A 68 -0.96 6.30 8.55
N LYS A 69 -1.99 6.67 7.76
CA LYS A 69 -2.41 8.07 7.54
C LYS A 69 -1.29 9.02 7.05
N VAL A 70 -0.41 8.49 6.19
CA VAL A 70 0.79 9.19 5.72
C VAL A 70 0.49 10.33 4.75
N LYS A 71 1.35 11.36 4.75
CA LYS A 71 1.33 12.42 3.73
C LYS A 71 2.16 12.00 2.52
N PRO A 72 1.56 11.84 1.32
CA PRO A 72 2.27 11.25 0.18
C PRO A 72 3.53 12.01 -0.25
N LYS A 73 3.56 13.33 -0.03
CA LYS A 73 4.69 14.19 -0.39
C LYS A 73 5.94 13.89 0.44
N ASP A 74 5.76 13.49 1.69
CA ASP A 74 6.85 13.41 2.68
C ASP A 74 7.24 11.96 2.99
N HIS A 75 6.32 11.02 2.76
CA HIS A 75 6.40 9.64 3.23
C HIS A 75 7.63 8.86 2.75
N ALA A 76 8.04 9.03 1.50
CA ALA A 76 9.21 8.31 0.97
C ALA A 76 10.50 8.66 1.74
N LYS A 77 10.65 9.93 2.16
CA LYS A 77 11.78 10.38 2.96
C LYS A 77 11.70 9.87 4.39
N GLU A 78 10.49 9.81 4.97
CA GLU A 78 10.26 9.23 6.29
C GLU A 78 10.74 7.78 6.35
N VAL A 79 10.27 6.94 5.41
CA VAL A 79 10.68 5.53 5.33
C VAL A 79 12.19 5.39 5.17
N LEU A 80 12.82 6.24 4.34
CA LEU A 80 14.27 6.19 4.13
C LEU A 80 15.06 6.53 5.40
N ASN A 81 14.58 7.45 6.23
CA ASN A 81 15.25 7.79 7.49
C ASN A 81 15.13 6.67 8.54
N ASP A 82 14.11 5.83 8.45
CA ASP A 82 13.90 4.70 9.36
C ASP A 82 14.64 3.41 8.90
N LEU A 83 15.24 3.41 7.69
CA LEU A 83 16.17 2.39 7.22
C LEU A 83 17.55 2.63 7.83
N ALA A 84 17.70 2.38 9.13
CA ALA A 84 18.98 2.37 9.84
C ALA A 84 19.57 0.94 9.88
#